data_AF-A0A1V6EZ64-F1
#
_entry.id   AF-A0A1V6EZ64-F1
#
_cell.length_a   1.000
_cell.length_b   1.000
_cell.length_c   1.000
_cell.angle_alpha   90.00
_cell.angle_beta   90.00
_cell.angle_gamma   90.00
#
_symmetry.space_group_name_H-M   'P 1'
#
loop_
_entity.id
_entity.type
_entity.pdbx_description
1 polymer ?
#
loop_
_entity_poly.entity_id
_entity_poly.type
_entity_poly.pdbx_seq_one_letter_code
_entity_poly.pdbx_strand_id
1 'polypeptide(L)'
;MPKHGLFRMIIMLTLLVAVQVSDAYAWGPRAMRSITAMALQVIKDDFPNTFRPGGVVGVNFERDVMSGASAGWQKLVPSTPLNNDAEVVQAISCEILLLRDVRHYGPTAYFAYRMGVLASLTAHAMLPYGFTWSGEEHELRRQIISDIEKHIDQYGYESMQGNREFIRSASEYFAQKRSYQAQDRQLIAHDYRKTGLGYDGFLKQGGRAYFIRAVEAVADVWYTVLQEDAPAAGWSFPKPSPRTLTWYFVNEMEYLINEKSNMSQVEKVYDNFERVNPQLMEAYEQLGDIFYANEDAKVKERGVAEWQKAYNFSGPRRQELGKKLSSHYMNEGKFYLERAGQPIAEDTDLNTALEMFTSALDFNRLNEDAADLIQKTNVAIRERNERLEVTLSIIATGERVHEEANRFREGRDFANAISTYRQAVGFFEAVNDEFKEHKNTAQEKVRRLNREVSDVINEVLDAGSQALDEGDRAREAKQFEEAIGHYQRVPGIVAVVPADESPSVTRDVEELIAMSEKKVEDARVEKLRYEQALQAQQAQQAQQGGAPAPAAAPAPAPAPAPAPAPAPAPPAQ
;
A
#
# COMPACT_ATOMS: atom_id res chain seq x y z
N MET A 1 -48.63 12.26 -5.04
CA MET A 1 -48.16 13.61 -5.48
C MET A 1 -47.88 14.43 -4.22
N PRO A 2 -46.81 15.23 -4.09
CA PRO A 2 -45.97 15.80 -5.15
C PRO A 2 -44.46 15.53 -4.93
N LYS A 3 -43.91 14.50 -5.57
CA LYS A 3 -42.44 14.31 -5.70
C LYS A 3 -41.80 15.40 -6.59
N HIS A 4 -42.60 16.15 -7.33
CA HIS A 4 -42.16 17.27 -8.16
C HIS A 4 -41.93 18.57 -7.39
N GLY A 5 -42.47 18.71 -6.17
CA GLY A 5 -42.29 19.91 -5.35
C GLY A 5 -40.88 20.00 -4.78
N LEU A 6 -40.40 18.91 -4.18
CA LEU A 6 -39.06 18.84 -3.58
C LEU A 6 -37.94 18.93 -4.63
N PHE A 7 -38.14 18.28 -5.79
CA PHE A 7 -37.17 18.32 -6.88
C PHE A 7 -37.10 19.70 -7.55
N ARG A 8 -38.24 20.39 -7.70
CA ARG A 8 -38.27 21.79 -8.18
C ARG A 8 -37.68 22.76 -7.15
N MET A 9 -37.84 22.49 -5.85
CA MET A 9 -37.25 23.32 -4.79
C MET A 9 -35.73 23.15 -4.72
N ILE A 10 -35.21 21.93 -4.88
CA ILE A 10 -33.75 21.68 -4.94
C ILE A 10 -33.16 22.27 -6.22
N ILE A 11 -33.84 22.16 -7.38
CA ILE A 11 -33.40 22.80 -8.62
C ILE A 11 -33.48 24.33 -8.51
N MET A 12 -34.51 24.90 -7.88
CA MET A 12 -34.54 26.34 -7.61
C MET A 12 -33.47 26.78 -6.62
N LEU A 13 -33.17 26.01 -5.57
CA LEU A 13 -32.13 26.36 -4.59
C LEU A 13 -30.72 26.26 -5.19
N THR A 14 -30.49 25.29 -6.09
CA THR A 14 -29.23 25.15 -6.84
C THR A 14 -29.13 26.16 -7.99
N LEU A 15 -30.24 26.58 -8.62
CA LEU A 15 -30.24 27.72 -9.55
C LEU A 15 -30.07 29.07 -8.82
N LEU A 16 -30.59 29.23 -7.60
CA LEU A 16 -30.44 30.48 -6.83
C LEU A 16 -29.02 30.66 -6.29
N VAL A 17 -28.31 29.55 -6.00
CA VAL A 17 -26.89 29.58 -5.62
C VAL A 17 -25.98 29.76 -6.86
N ALA A 18 -26.49 29.54 -8.07
CA ALA A 18 -25.77 29.75 -9.33
C ALA A 18 -25.92 31.16 -9.93
N VAL A 19 -26.74 32.05 -9.35
CA VAL A 19 -26.80 33.47 -9.76
C VAL A 19 -25.70 34.26 -9.05
N GLN A 20 -24.49 34.07 -9.57
CA GLN A 20 -23.50 35.11 -9.84
C GLN A 20 -23.02 35.99 -8.66
N VAL A 21 -22.15 35.41 -7.83
CA VAL A 21 -20.99 36.15 -7.32
C VAL A 21 -19.99 36.28 -8.49
N SER A 22 -20.20 37.26 -9.36
CA SER A 22 -19.24 37.59 -10.44
C SER A 22 -18.73 39.03 -10.30
N ASP A 23 -18.38 39.41 -9.08
CA ASP A 23 -17.61 40.63 -8.79
C ASP A 23 -16.11 40.45 -9.06
N ALA A 24 -15.71 39.33 -9.67
CA ALA A 24 -14.33 38.82 -9.66
C ALA A 24 -13.42 39.39 -10.77
N TYR A 25 -13.95 40.17 -11.71
CA TYR A 25 -13.18 40.64 -12.86
C TYR A 25 -13.29 42.17 -12.93
N ALA A 26 -12.22 42.94 -12.98
CA ALA A 26 -12.27 44.37 -13.35
C ALA A 26 -12.09 44.57 -14.84
N TRP A 27 -11.34 43.67 -15.46
CA TRP A 27 -11.40 43.40 -16.88
C TRP A 27 -12.11 42.07 -17.02
N GLY A 28 -13.16 42.01 -17.84
CA GLY A 28 -13.85 40.74 -18.06
C GLY A 28 -12.91 39.66 -18.62
N PRO A 29 -13.36 38.39 -18.69
CA PRO A 29 -12.48 37.29 -19.04
C PRO A 29 -11.81 37.41 -20.41
N ARG A 30 -12.47 37.99 -21.42
CA ARG A 30 -11.89 38.16 -22.77
C ARG A 30 -10.88 39.31 -22.77
N ALA A 31 -11.21 40.40 -22.10
CA ALA A 31 -10.31 41.54 -21.98
C ALA A 31 -9.03 41.18 -21.21
N MET A 32 -9.15 40.47 -20.09
CA MET A 32 -7.98 40.04 -19.31
C MET A 32 -7.07 39.10 -20.12
N ARG A 33 -7.64 38.15 -20.87
CA ARG A 33 -6.88 37.28 -21.78
C ARG A 33 -6.15 38.10 -22.85
N SER A 34 -6.82 39.10 -23.43
CA SER A 34 -6.23 39.96 -24.46
C SER A 34 -5.10 40.80 -23.91
N ILE A 35 -5.28 41.43 -22.74
CA ILE A 35 -4.23 42.21 -22.06
C ILE A 35 -3.01 41.33 -21.77
N THR A 36 -3.23 40.15 -21.20
CA THR A 36 -2.15 39.22 -20.83
C THR A 36 -1.40 38.71 -22.07
N ALA A 37 -2.13 38.35 -23.14
CA ALA A 37 -1.53 37.88 -24.37
C ALA A 37 -0.69 38.96 -25.06
N MET A 38 -1.17 40.21 -25.09
CA MET A 38 -0.43 41.34 -25.65
C MET A 38 0.79 41.67 -24.81
N ALA A 39 0.68 41.71 -23.47
CA ALA A 39 1.83 41.91 -22.60
C ALA A 39 2.87 40.80 -22.76
N LEU A 40 2.43 39.56 -23.03
CA LEU A 40 3.33 38.43 -23.29
C LEU A 40 4.05 38.56 -24.62
N GLN A 41 3.42 39.14 -25.64
CA GLN A 41 4.09 39.46 -26.89
C GLN A 41 5.14 40.55 -26.67
N VAL A 42 4.78 41.61 -25.96
CA VAL A 42 5.70 42.72 -25.65
C VAL A 42 6.93 42.24 -24.88
N ILE A 43 6.75 41.42 -23.84
CA ILE A 43 7.88 40.97 -23.01
C ILE A 43 8.77 39.94 -23.70
N LYS A 44 8.27 39.25 -24.75
CA LYS A 44 9.06 38.27 -25.52
C LYS A 44 10.16 38.92 -26.34
N ASP A 45 9.98 40.17 -26.74
CA ASP A 45 11.01 40.92 -27.46
C ASP A 45 12.24 41.14 -26.57
N ASP A 46 12.02 41.39 -25.27
CA ASP A 46 13.10 41.57 -24.28
C ASP A 46 13.59 40.23 -23.68
N PHE A 47 12.68 39.28 -23.46
CA PHE A 47 12.95 38.01 -22.76
C PHE A 47 12.33 36.79 -23.47
N PRO A 48 12.91 36.35 -24.61
CA PRO A 48 12.29 35.32 -25.46
C PRO A 48 12.18 33.93 -24.82
N ASN A 49 13.05 33.59 -23.85
CA ASN A 49 13.18 32.24 -23.30
C ASN A 49 12.56 32.05 -21.91
N THR A 50 12.04 33.09 -21.26
CA THR A 50 11.59 33.03 -19.85
C THR A 50 10.42 32.07 -19.64
N PHE A 51 9.40 32.13 -20.49
CA PHE A 51 8.20 31.30 -20.38
C PHE A 51 8.23 30.05 -21.27
N ARG A 52 9.35 29.84 -21.98
CA ARG A 52 9.64 28.63 -22.77
C ARG A 52 11.12 28.24 -22.62
N PRO A 53 11.56 27.82 -21.42
CA PRO A 53 12.92 27.36 -21.22
C PRO A 53 13.20 26.16 -22.13
N GLY A 54 14.14 26.32 -23.08
CA GLY A 54 14.45 25.33 -24.12
C GLY A 54 13.85 25.63 -25.50
N GLY A 55 13.21 26.80 -25.68
CA GLY A 55 12.65 27.22 -26.96
C GLY A 55 11.40 26.41 -27.37
N VAL A 56 11.28 26.07 -28.66
CA VAL A 56 10.09 25.37 -29.22
C VAL A 56 9.91 23.95 -28.65
N VAL A 57 11.01 23.32 -28.22
CA VAL A 57 11.01 21.94 -27.66
C VAL A 57 10.96 21.95 -26.12
N GLY A 58 11.01 23.14 -25.51
CA GLY A 58 10.99 23.35 -24.07
C GLY A 58 9.61 23.24 -23.43
N VAL A 59 9.58 23.24 -22.09
CA VAL A 59 8.32 23.30 -21.34
C VAL A 59 7.68 24.67 -21.55
N ASN A 60 6.41 24.70 -21.96
CA ASN A 60 5.70 25.93 -22.25
C ASN A 60 4.84 26.38 -21.05
N PHE A 61 5.28 27.44 -20.38
CA PHE A 61 4.60 28.02 -19.23
C PHE A 61 3.63 29.15 -19.58
N GLU A 62 3.49 29.53 -20.86
CA GLU A 62 2.56 30.60 -21.27
C GLU A 62 1.11 30.25 -20.91
N ARG A 63 0.75 28.97 -20.98
CA ARG A 63 -0.57 28.50 -20.54
C ARG A 63 -0.79 28.75 -19.05
N ASP A 64 0.26 28.63 -18.23
CA ASP A 64 0.19 28.86 -16.80
C ASP A 64 0.04 30.36 -16.49
N VAL A 65 0.74 31.23 -17.22
CA VAL A 65 0.52 32.69 -17.17
C VAL A 65 -0.95 33.03 -17.48
N MET A 66 -1.50 32.47 -18.55
CA MET A 66 -2.90 32.71 -18.92
C MET A 66 -3.88 32.15 -17.87
N SER A 67 -3.56 30.99 -17.28
CA SER A 67 -4.34 30.41 -16.19
C SER A 67 -4.35 31.33 -14.97
N GLY A 68 -3.19 31.85 -14.57
CA GLY A 68 -3.07 32.79 -13.45
C GLY A 68 -3.81 34.10 -13.67
N ALA A 69 -3.73 34.66 -14.87
CA ALA A 69 -4.49 35.85 -15.24
C ALA A 69 -6.01 35.62 -15.18
N SER A 70 -6.46 34.40 -15.53
CA SER A 70 -7.87 34.02 -15.45
C SER A 70 -8.35 33.73 -14.03
N ALA A 71 -7.46 33.22 -13.15
CA ALA A 71 -7.74 33.00 -11.74
C ALA A 71 -7.90 34.31 -10.96
N GLY A 72 -7.25 35.38 -11.44
CA GLY A 72 -7.44 36.75 -10.95
C GLY A 72 -6.70 37.07 -9.65
N TRP A 73 -6.73 38.34 -9.28
CA TRP A 73 -6.05 38.87 -8.10
C TRP A 73 -6.63 38.36 -6.77
N GLN A 74 -7.83 37.77 -6.79
CA GLN A 74 -8.47 37.19 -5.60
C GLN A 74 -7.63 36.08 -4.98
N LYS A 75 -6.78 35.42 -5.77
CA LYS A 75 -5.83 34.42 -5.26
C LYS A 75 -4.85 34.99 -4.23
N LEU A 76 -4.64 36.32 -4.20
CA LEU A 76 -3.78 37.00 -3.24
C LEU A 76 -4.53 37.50 -1.99
N VAL A 77 -5.86 37.63 -2.05
CA VAL A 77 -6.69 38.20 -0.96
C VAL A 77 -6.51 37.48 0.39
N PRO A 78 -6.43 36.13 0.47
CA PRO A 78 -6.25 35.46 1.75
C PRO A 78 -4.99 35.89 2.52
N SER A 79 -3.95 36.33 1.79
CA SER A 79 -2.65 36.70 2.34
C SER A 79 -2.35 38.21 2.25
N THR A 80 -3.17 38.97 1.55
CA THR A 80 -2.86 40.36 1.19
C THR A 80 -4.10 41.24 1.26
N PRO A 81 -4.11 42.25 2.14
CA PRO A 81 -5.24 43.18 2.25
C PRO A 81 -5.31 44.06 0.99
N LEU A 82 -6.54 44.33 0.50
CA LEU A 82 -6.81 45.14 -0.70
C LEU A 82 -7.98 46.11 -0.46
N ASN A 83 -8.04 46.69 0.74
CA ASN A 83 -9.16 47.50 1.22
C ASN A 83 -9.13 48.96 0.76
N ASN A 84 -8.02 49.40 0.16
CA ASN A 84 -7.88 50.74 -0.41
C ASN A 84 -6.83 50.74 -1.54
N ASP A 85 -6.73 51.84 -2.29
CA ASP A 85 -5.82 51.96 -3.44
C ASP A 85 -4.35 51.81 -3.04
N ALA A 86 -3.96 52.36 -1.88
CA ALA A 86 -2.59 52.26 -1.39
C ALA A 86 -2.20 50.80 -1.09
N GLU A 87 -3.10 50.02 -0.49
CA GLU A 87 -2.93 48.58 -0.28
C GLU A 87 -2.83 47.80 -1.58
N VAL A 88 -3.59 48.16 -2.63
CA VAL A 88 -3.48 47.55 -3.97
C VAL A 88 -2.10 47.81 -4.58
N VAL A 89 -1.63 49.05 -4.54
CA VAL A 89 -0.29 49.40 -5.06
C VAL A 89 0.81 48.72 -4.25
N GLN A 90 0.65 48.63 -2.93
CA GLN A 90 1.57 47.91 -2.07
C GLN A 90 1.57 46.41 -2.37
N ALA A 91 0.42 45.81 -2.65
CA ALA A 91 0.30 44.40 -3.04
C ALA A 91 1.05 44.12 -4.36
N ILE A 92 0.93 45.00 -5.36
CA ILE A 92 1.70 44.91 -6.61
C ILE A 92 3.20 44.96 -6.32
N SER A 93 3.63 45.91 -5.47
CA SER A 93 5.04 46.03 -5.06
C SER A 93 5.56 44.78 -4.37
N CYS A 94 4.83 44.25 -3.38
CA CYS A 94 5.19 43.03 -2.67
C CYS A 94 5.29 41.82 -3.59
N GLU A 95 4.37 41.68 -4.54
CA GLU A 95 4.36 40.59 -5.50
C GLU A 95 5.54 40.68 -6.48
N ILE A 96 5.89 41.89 -6.96
CA ILE A 96 7.09 42.12 -7.77
C ILE A 96 8.34 41.66 -7.01
N LEU A 97 8.48 42.09 -5.76
CA LEU A 97 9.63 41.73 -4.92
C LEU A 97 9.73 40.23 -4.69
N LEU A 98 8.60 39.59 -4.39
CA LEU A 98 8.53 38.15 -4.17
C LEU A 98 8.92 37.37 -5.42
N LEU A 99 8.31 37.67 -6.57
CA LEU A 99 8.60 36.96 -7.82
C LEU A 99 10.03 37.23 -8.30
N ARG A 100 10.55 38.45 -8.10
CA ARG A 100 11.94 38.77 -8.41
C ARG A 100 12.92 37.88 -7.64
N ASP A 101 12.71 37.70 -6.34
CA ASP A 101 13.59 36.86 -5.51
C ASP A 101 13.40 35.37 -5.80
N VAL A 102 12.15 34.91 -5.97
CA VAL A 102 11.84 33.52 -6.32
C VAL A 102 12.45 33.11 -7.67
N ARG A 103 12.57 34.04 -8.62
CA ARG A 103 13.18 33.76 -9.95
C ARG A 103 14.57 33.14 -9.83
N HIS A 104 15.32 33.44 -8.77
CA HIS A 104 16.64 32.86 -8.51
C HIS A 104 16.61 31.35 -8.21
N TYR A 105 15.46 30.80 -7.86
CA TYR A 105 15.22 29.36 -7.68
C TYR A 105 14.78 28.66 -8.98
N GLY A 106 14.63 29.41 -10.07
CA GLY A 106 14.29 28.93 -11.41
C GLY A 106 12.83 29.21 -11.79
N PRO A 107 12.54 29.45 -13.09
CA PRO A 107 11.16 29.62 -13.55
C PRO A 107 10.41 28.28 -13.53
N THR A 108 9.33 28.24 -12.76
CA THR A 108 8.44 27.08 -12.65
C THR A 108 7.06 27.38 -13.23
N ALA A 109 6.21 26.35 -13.34
CA ALA A 109 4.81 26.53 -13.75
C ALA A 109 4.06 27.46 -12.79
N TYR A 110 4.34 27.38 -11.48
CA TYR A 110 3.70 28.24 -10.50
C TYR A 110 4.24 29.67 -10.53
N PHE A 111 5.53 29.87 -10.80
CA PHE A 111 6.08 31.21 -11.07
C PHE A 111 5.35 31.89 -12.23
N ALA A 112 5.17 31.17 -13.34
CA ALA A 112 4.42 31.68 -14.49
C ALA A 112 2.94 31.95 -14.16
N TYR A 113 2.29 31.05 -13.43
CA TYR A 113 0.94 31.28 -12.91
C TYR A 113 0.86 32.57 -12.08
N ARG A 114 1.81 32.80 -11.16
CA ARG A 114 1.84 34.02 -10.34
C ARG A 114 2.14 35.28 -11.13
N MET A 115 2.95 35.21 -12.19
CA MET A 115 3.13 36.32 -13.16
C MET A 115 1.79 36.70 -13.82
N GLY A 116 0.94 35.71 -14.12
CA GLY A 116 -0.42 35.93 -14.60
C GLY A 116 -1.33 36.60 -13.56
N VAL A 117 -1.27 36.14 -12.30
CA VAL A 117 -2.02 36.75 -11.19
C VAL A 117 -1.58 38.22 -11.00
N LEU A 118 -0.28 38.50 -11.03
CA LEU A 118 0.27 39.86 -10.98
C LEU A 118 -0.20 40.72 -12.16
N ALA A 119 -0.27 40.15 -13.37
CA ALA A 119 -0.82 40.85 -14.52
C ALA A 119 -2.28 41.24 -14.30
N SER A 120 -3.09 40.33 -13.73
CA SER A 120 -4.47 40.65 -13.38
C SER A 120 -4.54 41.79 -12.37
N LEU A 121 -3.82 41.70 -11.25
CA LEU A 121 -3.80 42.74 -10.22
C LEU A 121 -3.41 44.12 -10.81
N THR A 122 -2.35 44.15 -11.63
CA THR A 122 -1.84 45.36 -12.27
C THR A 122 -2.83 45.95 -13.27
N ALA A 123 -3.38 45.13 -14.17
CA ALA A 123 -4.37 45.58 -15.15
C ALA A 123 -5.61 46.17 -14.45
N HIS A 124 -6.05 45.55 -13.35
CA HIS A 124 -7.19 46.04 -12.56
C HIS A 124 -6.89 47.38 -11.90
N ALA A 125 -5.68 47.60 -11.38
CA ALA A 125 -5.28 48.88 -10.79
C ALA A 125 -5.24 50.04 -11.81
N MET A 126 -5.04 49.73 -13.09
CA MET A 126 -4.98 50.71 -14.20
C MET A 126 -6.36 51.13 -14.72
N LEU A 127 -7.42 50.38 -14.46
CA LEU A 127 -8.77 50.70 -14.91
C LEU A 127 -9.50 51.58 -13.88
N PRO A 128 -10.11 52.73 -14.25
CA PRO A 128 -11.06 53.42 -13.39
C PRO A 128 -12.20 52.49 -12.96
N TYR A 129 -12.54 52.47 -11.67
CA TYR A 129 -13.47 51.49 -11.09
C TYR A 129 -13.01 50.03 -11.20
N GLY A 130 -11.72 49.77 -11.43
CA GLY A 130 -11.22 48.40 -11.41
C GLY A 130 -11.21 47.81 -10.00
N PHE A 131 -10.75 48.60 -9.02
CA PHE A 131 -11.00 48.36 -7.60
C PHE A 131 -12.06 49.33 -7.07
N THR A 132 -12.98 48.78 -6.30
CA THR A 132 -14.13 49.49 -5.73
C THR A 132 -14.35 49.00 -4.30
N TRP A 133 -14.74 49.92 -3.42
CA TRP A 133 -14.86 49.63 -1.98
C TRP A 133 -16.23 49.99 -1.39
N SER A 134 -17.14 50.51 -2.22
CA SER A 134 -18.52 50.81 -1.81
C SER A 134 -19.54 50.08 -2.69
N GLY A 135 -20.72 49.78 -2.13
CA GLY A 135 -21.80 49.06 -2.80
C GLY A 135 -22.19 49.67 -4.15
N GLU A 136 -22.36 51.00 -4.21
CA GLU A 136 -22.71 51.70 -5.45
C GLU A 136 -21.62 51.62 -6.52
N GLU A 137 -20.35 51.57 -6.11
CA GLU A 137 -19.24 51.42 -7.03
C GLU A 137 -19.16 50.00 -7.59
N HIS A 138 -19.51 48.98 -6.81
CA HIS A 138 -19.58 47.60 -7.30
C HIS A 138 -20.62 47.44 -8.41
N GLU A 139 -21.79 48.08 -8.28
CA GLU A 139 -22.81 48.08 -9.34
C GLU A 139 -22.35 48.75 -10.62
N LEU A 140 -21.77 49.95 -10.49
CA LEU A 140 -21.24 50.70 -11.62
C LEU A 140 -20.11 49.95 -12.32
N ARG A 141 -19.20 49.34 -11.54
CA ARG A 141 -18.13 48.48 -12.05
C ARG A 141 -18.68 47.34 -12.91
N ARG A 142 -19.71 46.62 -12.46
CA ARG A 142 -20.33 45.53 -13.24
C ARG A 142 -20.84 46.00 -14.60
N GLN A 143 -21.45 47.19 -14.67
CA GLN A 143 -21.91 47.78 -15.93
C GLN A 143 -20.73 48.12 -16.86
N ILE A 144 -19.72 48.80 -16.33
CA ILE A 144 -18.50 49.17 -17.07
C ILE A 144 -17.82 47.94 -17.68
N ILE A 145 -17.63 46.88 -16.89
CA ILE A 145 -16.99 45.64 -17.35
C ILE A 145 -17.78 44.99 -18.47
N SER A 146 -19.10 44.89 -18.31
CA SER A 146 -19.99 44.30 -19.32
C SER A 146 -19.89 45.02 -20.65
N ASP A 147 -19.80 46.36 -20.62
CA ASP A 147 -19.68 47.14 -21.84
C ASP A 147 -18.29 47.06 -22.45
N ILE A 148 -17.22 47.04 -21.65
CA ILE A 148 -15.85 46.80 -22.14
C ILE A 148 -15.76 45.43 -22.84
N GLU A 149 -16.34 44.38 -22.26
CA GLU A 149 -16.33 43.03 -22.85
C GLU A 149 -17.04 42.94 -24.21
N LYS A 150 -18.10 43.74 -24.43
CA LYS A 150 -18.80 43.80 -25.72
C LYS A 150 -17.96 44.47 -26.81
N HIS A 151 -17.09 45.39 -26.43
CA HIS A 151 -16.35 46.25 -27.37
C HIS A 151 -14.85 45.92 -27.44
N ILE A 152 -14.38 44.91 -26.69
CA ILE A 152 -12.96 44.56 -26.61
C ILE A 152 -12.33 44.24 -27.97
N ASP A 153 -13.10 43.67 -28.90
CA ASP A 153 -12.64 43.31 -30.25
C ASP A 153 -12.26 44.54 -31.08
N GLN A 154 -12.70 45.74 -30.68
CA GLN A 154 -12.37 47.01 -31.32
C GLN A 154 -11.08 47.63 -30.75
N TYR A 155 -10.52 47.06 -29.68
CA TYR A 155 -9.34 47.61 -29.02
C TYR A 155 -8.08 47.06 -29.68
N GLY A 156 -7.47 47.87 -30.55
CA GLY A 156 -6.14 47.61 -31.09
C GLY A 156 -5.04 48.06 -30.15
N TYR A 157 -4.00 47.24 -29.99
CA TYR A 157 -2.78 47.58 -29.26
C TYR A 157 -1.71 48.14 -30.20
N GLU A 158 -1.17 49.31 -29.86
CA GLU A 158 0.02 49.90 -30.46
C GLU A 158 0.85 50.46 -29.29
N SER A 159 2.13 50.08 -29.20
CA SER A 159 3.00 50.53 -28.09
C SER A 159 3.18 52.04 -28.16
N MET A 160 2.79 52.75 -27.10
CA MET A 160 3.02 54.19 -26.96
C MET A 160 4.37 54.48 -26.29
N GLN A 161 4.98 53.46 -25.68
CA GLN A 161 6.28 53.53 -25.04
C GLN A 161 7.41 53.05 -25.96
N GLY A 162 8.50 53.81 -26.00
CA GLY A 162 9.71 53.47 -26.77
C GLY A 162 10.61 52.42 -26.10
N ASN A 163 10.69 52.43 -24.76
CA ASN A 163 11.44 51.48 -23.94
C ASN A 163 10.61 51.09 -22.70
N ARG A 164 10.84 49.88 -22.15
CA ARG A 164 10.23 49.42 -20.91
C ARG A 164 10.74 50.20 -19.69
N GLU A 165 9.83 50.47 -18.76
CA GLU A 165 10.15 51.22 -17.54
C GLU A 165 10.47 50.25 -16.40
N PHE A 166 11.65 50.40 -15.79
CA PHE A 166 12.02 49.64 -14.60
C PHE A 166 11.45 50.31 -13.34
N ILE A 167 10.49 49.66 -12.69
CA ILE A 167 9.72 50.23 -11.59
C ILE A 167 10.54 50.18 -10.29
N ARG A 168 11.12 51.31 -9.89
CA ARG A 168 11.85 51.42 -8.60
C ARG A 168 10.92 51.62 -7.41
N SER A 169 9.81 52.32 -7.63
CA SER A 169 8.80 52.63 -6.63
C SER A 169 7.42 52.48 -7.29
N ALA A 170 6.64 51.50 -6.82
CA ALA A 170 5.30 51.27 -7.33
C ALA A 170 4.39 52.49 -7.08
N SER A 171 4.51 53.14 -5.91
CA SER A 171 3.70 54.31 -5.58
C SER A 171 3.94 55.48 -6.54
N GLU A 172 5.19 55.79 -6.86
CA GLU A 172 5.54 56.84 -7.81
C GLU A 172 5.09 56.48 -9.23
N TYR A 173 5.37 55.24 -9.66
CA TYR A 173 4.98 54.74 -10.97
C TYR A 173 3.47 54.86 -11.20
N PHE A 174 2.67 54.33 -10.27
CA PHE A 174 1.22 54.36 -10.37
C PHE A 174 0.64 55.75 -10.16
N ALA A 175 1.26 56.62 -9.36
CA ALA A 175 0.84 58.03 -9.26
C ALA A 175 1.04 58.78 -10.58
N GLN A 176 2.14 58.52 -11.29
CA GLN A 176 2.41 59.12 -12.59
C GLN A 176 1.45 58.59 -13.67
N LYS A 177 1.35 57.27 -13.81
CA LYS A 177 0.55 56.62 -14.88
C LYS A 177 -0.97 56.78 -14.67
N ARG A 178 -1.42 57.03 -13.44
CA ARG A 178 -2.83 57.22 -13.07
C ARG A 178 -3.16 58.66 -12.63
N SER A 179 -2.34 59.63 -13.03
CA SER A 179 -2.48 61.05 -12.64
C SER A 179 -3.86 61.67 -12.89
N TYR A 180 -4.60 61.21 -13.91
CA TYR A 180 -5.95 61.69 -14.25
C TYR A 180 -7.08 60.77 -13.81
N GLN A 181 -6.77 59.65 -13.14
CA GLN A 181 -7.75 58.58 -12.86
C GLN A 181 -8.92 59.06 -11.98
N ALA A 182 -8.68 60.03 -11.08
CA ALA A 182 -9.74 60.60 -10.24
C ALA A 182 -10.77 61.39 -11.06
N GLN A 183 -10.30 62.22 -12.01
CA GLN A 183 -11.17 62.95 -12.93
C GLN A 183 -11.90 62.00 -13.87
N ASP A 184 -11.19 60.99 -14.38
CA ASP A 184 -11.74 59.95 -15.25
C ASP A 184 -12.90 59.20 -14.57
N ARG A 185 -12.74 58.84 -13.29
CA ARG A 185 -13.82 58.21 -12.50
C ARG A 185 -15.07 59.10 -12.44
N GLN A 186 -14.90 60.40 -12.21
CA GLN A 186 -16.02 61.34 -12.13
C GLN A 186 -16.78 61.44 -13.47
N LEU A 187 -16.05 61.51 -14.59
CA LEU A 187 -16.64 61.56 -15.93
C LEU A 187 -17.39 60.27 -16.26
N ILE A 188 -16.80 59.11 -15.98
CA ILE A 188 -17.44 57.81 -16.20
C ILE A 188 -18.72 57.68 -15.35
N ALA A 189 -18.68 58.03 -14.06
CA ALA A 189 -19.87 57.98 -13.23
C ALA A 189 -20.95 58.97 -13.69
N HIS A 190 -20.55 60.15 -14.17
CA HIS A 190 -21.48 61.11 -14.75
C HIS A 190 -22.20 60.53 -15.98
N ASP A 191 -21.46 59.87 -16.86
CA ASP A 191 -22.02 59.31 -18.10
C ASP A 191 -22.97 58.13 -17.87
N TYR A 192 -22.63 57.25 -16.92
CA TYR A 192 -23.45 56.10 -16.56
C TYR A 192 -24.67 56.47 -15.70
N ARG A 193 -24.54 57.44 -14.78
CA ARG A 193 -25.59 57.73 -13.79
C ARG A 193 -26.48 58.93 -14.16
N LYS A 194 -25.97 59.94 -14.87
CA LYS A 194 -26.67 61.22 -15.09
C LYS A 194 -27.12 61.46 -16.53
N THR A 195 -26.26 61.19 -17.50
CA THR A 195 -26.57 61.48 -18.92
C THR A 195 -27.20 60.30 -19.65
N GLY A 196 -27.02 59.08 -19.14
CA GLY A 196 -27.49 57.85 -19.79
C GLY A 196 -26.70 57.47 -21.05
N LEU A 197 -25.56 58.14 -21.31
CA LEU A 197 -24.67 57.82 -22.43
C LEU A 197 -23.92 56.51 -22.20
N GLY A 198 -23.66 56.13 -20.95
CA GLY A 198 -22.98 54.89 -20.60
C GLY A 198 -21.64 54.74 -21.34
N TYR A 199 -21.47 53.61 -22.04
CA TYR A 199 -20.26 53.32 -22.82
C TYR A 199 -19.99 54.34 -23.93
N ASP A 200 -21.03 54.82 -24.61
CA ASP A 200 -20.89 55.73 -25.76
C ASP A 200 -20.39 57.13 -25.39
N GLY A 201 -20.32 57.44 -24.08
CA GLY A 201 -19.67 58.64 -23.56
C GLY A 201 -18.15 58.52 -23.51
N PHE A 202 -17.57 58.88 -22.36
CA PHE A 202 -16.12 58.93 -22.17
C PHE A 202 -15.42 57.57 -22.38
N LEU A 203 -16.09 56.47 -22.04
CA LEU A 203 -15.49 55.12 -22.05
C LEU A 203 -15.23 54.60 -23.48
N LYS A 204 -15.92 55.09 -24.50
CA LYS A 204 -15.70 54.72 -25.91
C LYS A 204 -14.28 54.97 -26.40
N GLN A 205 -13.71 56.12 -26.03
CA GLN A 205 -12.33 56.48 -26.34
C GLN A 205 -11.38 56.13 -25.19
N GLY A 206 -11.80 56.39 -23.95
CA GLY A 206 -11.00 56.11 -22.75
C GLY A 206 -10.71 54.62 -22.58
N GLY A 207 -11.65 53.75 -22.91
CA GLY A 207 -11.52 52.30 -22.77
C GLY A 207 -10.32 51.72 -23.54
N ARG A 208 -10.12 52.14 -24.80
CA ARG A 208 -8.94 51.75 -25.59
C ARG A 208 -7.64 52.28 -24.97
N ALA A 209 -7.65 53.52 -24.47
CA ALA A 209 -6.48 54.10 -23.81
C ALA A 209 -6.12 53.36 -22.50
N TYR A 210 -7.11 52.98 -21.68
CA TYR A 210 -6.88 52.17 -20.48
C TYR A 210 -6.38 50.77 -20.82
N PHE A 211 -6.88 50.17 -21.90
CA PHE A 211 -6.42 48.86 -22.36
C PHE A 211 -4.92 48.91 -22.73
N ILE A 212 -4.51 49.90 -23.53
CA ILE A 212 -3.10 50.07 -23.92
C ILE A 212 -2.22 50.31 -22.68
N ARG A 213 -2.63 51.23 -21.79
CA ARG A 213 -1.89 51.50 -20.54
C ARG A 213 -1.82 50.29 -19.62
N ALA A 214 -2.86 49.45 -19.57
CA ALA A 214 -2.86 48.23 -18.78
C ALA A 214 -1.87 47.21 -19.36
N VAL A 215 -1.83 47.03 -20.70
CA VAL A 215 -0.84 46.17 -21.36
C VAL A 215 0.59 46.65 -21.06
N GLU A 216 0.84 47.95 -21.21
CA GLU A 216 2.15 48.53 -20.93
C GLU A 216 2.55 48.38 -19.45
N ALA A 217 1.62 48.65 -18.52
CA ALA A 217 1.90 48.50 -17.09
C ALA A 217 2.19 47.05 -16.69
N VAL A 218 1.46 46.09 -17.25
CA VAL A 218 1.76 44.66 -17.04
C VAL A 218 3.14 44.31 -17.60
N ALA A 219 3.48 44.80 -18.79
CA ALA A 219 4.79 44.57 -19.38
C ALA A 219 5.93 45.20 -18.55
N ASP A 220 5.76 46.42 -18.04
CA ASP A 220 6.74 47.10 -17.18
C ASP A 220 6.93 46.38 -15.84
N VAL A 221 5.83 45.89 -15.24
CA VAL A 221 5.85 45.07 -14.02
C VAL A 221 6.59 43.76 -14.25
N TRP A 222 6.31 43.06 -15.35
CA TRP A 222 7.02 41.83 -15.70
C TRP A 222 8.50 42.09 -16.03
N TYR A 223 8.79 43.16 -16.77
CA TYR A 223 10.16 43.60 -17.04
C TYR A 223 10.92 43.84 -15.73
N THR A 224 10.29 44.50 -14.76
CA THR A 224 10.85 44.72 -13.42
C THR A 224 11.08 43.41 -12.66
N VAL A 225 10.22 42.40 -12.82
CA VAL A 225 10.43 41.07 -12.20
C VAL A 225 11.57 40.31 -12.88
N LEU A 226 11.75 40.43 -14.20
CA LEU A 226 12.65 39.61 -15.02
C LEU A 226 14.04 40.19 -15.26
N GLN A 227 14.20 41.51 -15.18
CA GLN A 227 15.50 42.16 -15.34
C GLN A 227 16.44 41.75 -14.20
N GLU A 228 17.75 41.59 -14.44
CA GLU A 228 18.74 41.38 -13.37
C GLU A 228 19.02 42.69 -12.61
N ASP A 229 19.43 42.60 -11.34
CA ASP A 229 19.84 43.80 -10.60
C ASP A 229 21.07 44.37 -11.31
N ALA A 230 21.02 45.61 -11.78
CA ALA A 230 22.20 46.28 -12.30
C ALA A 230 23.13 46.60 -11.12
N PRO A 231 24.29 45.92 -10.95
CA PRO A 231 25.17 46.12 -9.80
C PRO A 231 25.77 47.54 -9.75
N ALA A 232 25.68 48.26 -10.87
CA ALA A 232 26.34 49.54 -11.09
C ALA A 232 25.74 50.72 -10.29
N ALA A 233 24.58 50.58 -9.64
CA ALA A 233 23.88 51.71 -9.03
C ALA A 233 23.86 51.73 -7.48
N GLY A 234 24.45 50.75 -6.79
CA GLY A 234 24.43 50.69 -5.31
C GLY A 234 23.04 50.60 -4.69
N TRP A 235 22.00 50.39 -5.51
CA TRP A 235 20.60 50.28 -5.13
C TRP A 235 20.15 48.85 -5.38
N SER A 236 19.59 48.21 -4.36
CA SER A 236 19.01 46.87 -4.44
C SER A 236 17.63 46.88 -3.79
N PHE A 237 16.73 46.06 -4.32
CA PHE A 237 15.43 45.89 -3.71
C PHE A 237 15.55 45.22 -2.32
N PRO A 238 14.64 45.56 -1.38
CA PRO A 238 14.55 44.80 -0.14
C PRO A 238 14.15 43.35 -0.46
N LYS A 239 14.79 42.39 0.20
CA LYS A 239 14.45 40.97 0.04
C LYS A 239 13.15 40.64 0.78
N PRO A 240 12.32 39.75 0.22
CA PRO A 240 11.16 39.23 0.94
C PRO A 240 11.60 38.50 2.21
N SER A 241 10.72 38.47 3.21
CA SER A 241 11.01 37.72 4.43
C SER A 241 11.09 36.20 4.15
N PRO A 242 11.91 35.43 4.89
CA PRO A 242 11.94 33.98 4.75
C PRO A 242 10.55 33.34 4.88
N ARG A 243 9.71 33.86 5.79
CA ARG A 243 8.31 33.45 5.96
C ARG A 243 7.49 33.62 4.67
N THR A 244 7.66 34.72 3.95
CA THR A 244 6.96 34.97 2.68
C THR A 244 7.39 33.96 1.61
N LEU A 245 8.69 33.68 1.51
CA LEU A 245 9.21 32.66 0.60
C LEU A 245 8.72 31.25 0.97
N THR A 246 8.65 30.94 2.27
CA THR A 246 8.11 29.67 2.76
C THR A 246 6.68 29.45 2.25
N TRP A 247 5.80 30.43 2.44
CA TRP A 247 4.40 30.32 1.98
C TRP A 247 4.28 30.30 0.45
N TYR A 248 5.19 30.98 -0.26
CA TYR A 248 5.27 30.86 -1.71
C TYR A 248 5.50 29.40 -2.14
N PHE A 249 6.51 28.74 -1.58
CA PHE A 249 6.84 27.36 -1.94
C PHE A 249 5.80 26.33 -1.46
N VAL A 250 5.13 26.59 -0.33
CA VAL A 250 3.98 25.76 0.10
C VAL A 250 2.87 25.81 -0.96
N ASN A 251 2.49 27.01 -1.40
CA ASN A 251 1.45 27.18 -2.41
C ASN A 251 1.90 26.67 -3.79
N GLU A 252 3.20 26.71 -4.08
CA GLU A 252 3.77 26.11 -5.28
C GLU A 252 3.60 24.60 -5.28
N MET A 253 3.94 23.93 -4.17
CA MET A 253 3.75 22.48 -4.04
C MET A 253 2.28 22.11 -4.13
N GLU A 254 1.38 22.88 -3.50
CA GLU A 254 -0.07 22.69 -3.64
C GLU A 254 -0.51 22.76 -5.11
N TYR A 255 -0.06 23.77 -5.85
CA TYR A 255 -0.36 23.93 -7.27
C TYR A 255 0.18 22.74 -8.09
N LEU A 256 1.41 22.30 -7.84
CA LEU A 256 2.03 21.20 -8.57
C LEU A 256 1.36 19.85 -8.30
N ILE A 257 0.83 19.64 -7.09
CA ILE A 257 0.11 18.41 -6.71
C ILE A 257 -1.30 18.43 -7.31
N ASN A 258 -2.06 19.50 -7.06
CA ASN A 258 -3.48 19.55 -7.37
C ASN A 258 -3.77 19.85 -8.84
N GLU A 259 -3.00 20.74 -9.47
CA GLU A 259 -3.27 21.19 -10.85
C GLU A 259 -2.40 20.48 -11.90
N LYS A 260 -1.20 20.03 -11.50
CA LYS A 260 -0.22 19.39 -12.41
C LYS A 260 -0.01 17.92 -12.16
N SER A 261 -0.39 17.41 -10.98
CA SER A 261 -0.14 16.03 -10.54
C SER A 261 1.32 15.59 -10.77
N ASN A 262 2.28 16.49 -10.51
CA ASN A 262 3.69 16.28 -10.82
C ASN A 262 4.57 16.23 -9.56
N MET A 263 4.63 15.04 -8.93
CA MET A 263 5.39 14.83 -7.69
C MET A 263 6.91 15.06 -7.87
N SER A 264 7.46 14.78 -9.05
CA SER A 264 8.90 14.99 -9.30
C SER A 264 9.33 16.46 -9.23
N GLN A 265 8.44 17.38 -9.57
CA GLN A 265 8.70 18.82 -9.42
C GLN A 265 8.48 19.27 -7.97
N VAL A 266 7.51 18.67 -7.28
CA VAL A 266 7.24 18.94 -5.86
C VAL A 266 8.48 18.65 -5.02
N GLU A 267 9.17 17.53 -5.25
CA GLU A 267 10.42 17.20 -4.53
C GLU A 267 11.50 18.28 -4.71
N LYS A 268 11.69 18.78 -5.93
CA LYS A 268 12.65 19.87 -6.21
C LYS A 268 12.28 21.17 -5.52
N VAL A 269 10.99 21.48 -5.47
CA VAL A 269 10.47 22.67 -4.77
C VAL A 269 10.59 22.49 -3.26
N TYR A 270 10.44 21.27 -2.76
CA TYR A 270 10.59 20.96 -1.34
C TYR A 270 12.01 21.25 -0.83
N ASP A 271 13.05 20.96 -1.63
CA ASP A 271 14.43 21.33 -1.29
C ASP A 271 14.61 22.85 -1.13
N ASN A 272 13.97 23.63 -2.02
CA ASN A 272 13.97 25.10 -1.93
C ASN A 272 13.21 25.57 -0.69
N PHE A 273 12.08 24.95 -0.38
CA PHE A 273 11.31 25.21 0.83
C PHE A 273 12.14 24.96 2.09
N GLU A 274 12.82 23.81 2.22
CA GLU A 274 13.64 23.50 3.40
C GLU A 274 14.80 24.51 3.57
N ARG A 275 15.37 25.00 2.46
CA ARG A 275 16.43 26.00 2.49
C ARG A 275 15.98 27.36 3.01
N VAL A 276 14.74 27.78 2.75
CA VAL A 276 14.24 29.10 3.16
C VAL A 276 13.36 29.08 4.40
N ASN A 277 12.83 27.91 4.78
CA ASN A 277 11.87 27.80 5.86
C ASN A 277 12.53 28.10 7.22
N PRO A 278 12.08 29.12 7.96
CA PRO A 278 12.59 29.42 9.29
C PRO A 278 11.97 28.50 10.36
N GLN A 279 11.71 27.23 10.00
CA GLN A 279 11.10 26.21 10.85
C GLN A 279 9.67 26.54 11.32
N LEU A 280 8.83 27.04 10.39
CA LEU A 280 7.44 27.33 10.67
C LEU A 280 6.62 26.03 10.79
N MET A 281 6.13 25.74 11.99
CA MET A 281 5.26 24.58 12.27
C MET A 281 4.03 24.58 11.36
N GLU A 282 3.40 25.73 11.15
CA GLU A 282 2.17 25.83 10.35
C GLU A 282 2.40 25.50 8.87
N ALA A 283 3.62 25.73 8.37
CA ALA A 283 3.96 25.39 6.99
C ALA A 283 4.06 23.87 6.80
N TYR A 284 4.67 23.15 7.76
CA TYR A 284 4.71 21.69 7.74
C TYR A 284 3.33 21.08 7.95
N GLU A 285 2.50 21.66 8.82
CA GLU A 285 1.10 21.25 8.97
C GLU A 285 0.33 21.35 7.64
N GLN A 286 0.41 22.51 6.97
CA GLN A 286 -0.27 22.74 5.70
C GLN A 286 0.23 21.79 4.60
N LEU A 287 1.55 21.54 4.52
CA LEU A 287 2.10 20.57 3.59
C LEU A 287 1.60 19.15 3.86
N GLY A 288 1.53 18.77 5.13
CA GLY A 288 0.94 17.49 5.51
C GLY A 288 -0.51 17.37 5.06
N ASP A 289 -1.32 18.42 5.24
CA ASP A 289 -2.71 18.45 4.80
C ASP A 289 -2.83 18.35 3.26
N ILE A 290 -1.97 19.05 2.51
CA ILE A 290 -1.92 19.01 1.04
C ILE A 290 -1.58 17.60 0.54
N PHE A 291 -0.55 16.97 1.12
CA PHE A 291 -0.12 15.63 0.72
C PHE A 291 -1.13 14.55 1.13
N TYR A 292 -1.72 14.66 2.31
CA TYR A 292 -2.69 13.70 2.83
C TYR A 292 -4.02 13.70 2.06
N ALA A 293 -4.38 14.82 1.45
CA ALA A 293 -5.56 14.94 0.60
C ALA A 293 -5.43 14.19 -0.74
N ASN A 294 -4.22 13.79 -1.14
CA ASN A 294 -3.99 13.06 -2.38
C ASN A 294 -4.56 11.62 -2.30
N GLU A 295 -4.91 11.01 -3.43
CA GLU A 295 -5.44 9.63 -3.45
C GLU A 295 -4.34 8.57 -3.33
N ASP A 296 -3.12 8.86 -3.80
CA ASP A 296 -1.99 7.92 -3.76
C ASP A 296 -1.50 7.70 -2.32
N ALA A 297 -1.49 6.44 -1.88
CA ALA A 297 -1.05 6.02 -0.56
C ALA A 297 0.37 6.51 -0.23
N LYS A 298 1.30 6.50 -1.19
CA LYS A 298 2.69 6.96 -0.96
C LYS A 298 2.75 8.46 -0.69
N VAL A 299 1.91 9.24 -1.37
CA VAL A 299 1.82 10.69 -1.16
C VAL A 299 1.15 10.98 0.20
N LYS A 300 0.14 10.19 0.58
CA LYS A 300 -0.47 10.29 1.92
C LYS A 300 0.53 10.01 3.04
N GLU A 301 1.32 8.95 2.93
CA GLU A 301 2.38 8.62 3.89
C GLU A 301 3.39 9.77 4.03
N ARG A 302 3.72 10.43 2.91
CA ARG A 302 4.54 11.64 2.96
C ARG A 302 3.87 12.75 3.75
N GLY A 303 2.56 12.95 3.59
CA GLY A 303 1.79 13.91 4.39
C GLY A 303 1.84 13.63 5.89
N VAL A 304 1.74 12.35 6.28
CA VAL A 304 1.89 11.93 7.68
C VAL A 304 3.30 12.25 8.20
N ALA A 305 4.34 12.03 7.40
CA ALA A 305 5.70 12.39 7.78
C ALA A 305 5.88 13.91 8.00
N GLU A 306 5.23 14.75 7.18
CA GLU A 306 5.23 16.20 7.40
C GLU A 306 4.47 16.60 8.68
N TRP A 307 3.34 15.96 8.98
CA TRP A 307 2.65 16.16 10.27
C TRP A 307 3.50 15.73 11.47
N GLN A 308 4.26 14.63 11.36
CA GLN A 308 5.19 14.22 12.41
C GLN A 308 6.32 15.25 12.59
N LYS A 309 6.89 15.78 11.50
CA LYS A 309 7.85 16.90 11.56
C LYS A 309 7.21 18.09 12.28
N ALA A 310 5.99 18.46 11.91
CA ALA A 310 5.23 19.55 12.54
C ALA A 310 5.03 19.31 14.05
N TYR A 311 4.67 18.08 14.45
CA TYR A 311 4.41 17.69 15.84
C TYR A 311 5.67 17.77 16.74
N ASN A 312 6.86 17.57 16.15
CA ASN A 312 8.12 17.66 16.87
C ASN A 312 8.50 19.10 17.25
N PHE A 313 7.90 20.11 16.60
CA PHE A 313 8.04 21.50 17.03
C PHE A 313 7.25 21.75 18.33
N SER A 314 7.80 22.60 19.20
CA SER A 314 7.10 23.04 20.40
C SER A 314 6.13 24.16 20.05
N GLY A 315 4.87 24.06 20.47
CA GLY A 315 3.87 25.10 20.19
C GLY A 315 2.44 24.73 20.60
N PRO A 316 1.53 25.72 20.62
CA PRO A 316 0.13 25.53 21.06
C PRO A 316 -0.67 24.59 20.15
N ARG A 317 -0.33 24.52 18.84
CA ARG A 317 -0.99 23.65 17.85
C ARG A 317 -0.59 22.18 17.94
N ARG A 318 0.39 21.82 18.77
CA ARG A 318 0.85 20.43 18.91
C ARG A 318 -0.28 19.46 19.30
N GLN A 319 -1.25 19.92 20.09
CA GLN A 319 -2.42 19.11 20.44
C GLN A 319 -3.32 18.82 19.25
N GLU A 320 -3.53 19.80 18.35
CA GLU A 320 -4.33 19.64 17.14
C GLU A 320 -3.66 18.67 16.17
N LEU A 321 -2.34 18.81 15.98
CA LEU A 321 -1.53 17.86 15.20
C LEU A 321 -1.55 16.45 15.80
N GLY A 322 -1.46 16.34 17.13
CA GLY A 322 -1.60 15.06 17.83
C GLY A 322 -2.94 14.38 17.57
N LYS A 323 -4.03 15.15 17.48
CA LYS A 323 -5.35 14.63 17.08
C LYS A 323 -5.40 14.18 15.62
N LYS A 324 -4.79 14.93 14.69
CA LYS A 324 -4.68 14.55 13.26
C LYS A 324 -3.92 13.22 13.10
N LEU A 325 -2.73 13.13 13.69
CA LEU A 325 -1.89 11.92 13.68
C LEU A 325 -2.62 10.75 14.34
N SER A 326 -3.19 10.95 15.53
CA SER A 326 -3.98 9.92 16.22
C SER A 326 -5.13 9.42 15.35
N SER A 327 -5.84 10.31 14.65
CA SER A 327 -6.95 9.92 13.76
C SER A 327 -6.49 9.08 12.56
N HIS A 328 -5.34 9.41 11.96
CA HIS A 328 -4.75 8.61 10.89
C HIS A 328 -4.42 7.19 11.38
N TYR A 329 -3.65 7.07 12.46
CA TYR A 329 -3.27 5.78 13.03
C TYR A 329 -4.46 4.96 13.54
N MET A 330 -5.51 5.61 14.03
CA MET A 330 -6.76 4.92 14.40
C MET A 330 -7.44 4.30 13.18
N ASN A 331 -7.44 4.98 12.03
CA ASN A 331 -8.05 4.46 10.82
C ASN A 331 -7.24 3.30 10.24
N GLU A 332 -5.90 3.41 10.21
CA GLU A 332 -5.01 2.32 9.81
C GLU A 332 -5.17 1.11 10.74
N GLY A 333 -5.16 1.32 12.06
CA GLY A 333 -5.37 0.22 13.03
C GLY A 333 -6.71 -0.48 12.86
N LYS A 334 -7.79 0.27 12.59
CA LYS A 334 -9.12 -0.31 12.29
C LYS A 334 -9.11 -1.14 11.00
N PHE A 335 -8.42 -0.67 9.97
CA PHE A 335 -8.27 -1.41 8.72
C PHE A 335 -7.57 -2.76 8.93
N TYR A 336 -6.44 -2.79 9.64
CA TYR A 336 -5.74 -4.04 9.95
C TYR A 336 -6.54 -4.95 10.89
N LEU A 337 -7.25 -4.38 11.86
CA LEU A 337 -8.12 -5.16 12.76
C LEU A 337 -9.28 -5.82 12.00
N GLU A 338 -9.89 -5.11 11.04
CA GLU A 338 -10.94 -5.68 10.18
C GLU A 338 -10.38 -6.76 9.25
N ARG A 339 -9.20 -6.53 8.67
CA ARG A 339 -8.50 -7.51 7.82
C ARG A 339 -8.14 -8.79 8.58
N ALA A 340 -7.71 -8.66 9.84
CA ALA A 340 -7.43 -9.79 10.71
C ALA A 340 -8.64 -10.70 10.98
N GLY A 341 -9.86 -10.19 10.82
CA GLY A 341 -11.10 -10.96 10.93
C GLY A 341 -11.46 -11.75 9.67
N GLN A 342 -10.73 -11.60 8.57
CA GLN A 342 -11.03 -12.24 7.30
C GLN A 342 -10.24 -13.54 7.08
N PRO A 343 -10.71 -14.47 6.23
CA PRO A 343 -10.01 -15.72 5.91
C PRO A 343 -8.63 -15.53 5.24
N ILE A 344 -8.31 -14.31 4.78
CA ILE A 344 -7.06 -13.94 4.12
C ILE A 344 -6.17 -13.12 5.09
N ALA A 345 -6.47 -13.15 6.39
CA ALA A 345 -5.69 -12.44 7.40
C ALA A 345 -4.22 -12.90 7.37
N GLU A 346 -3.32 -11.93 7.43
CA GLU A 346 -1.90 -12.21 7.66
C GLU A 346 -1.65 -12.37 9.17
N ASP A 347 -0.69 -13.23 9.51
CA ASP A 347 -0.29 -13.50 10.90
C ASP A 347 0.14 -12.23 11.67
N THR A 348 0.60 -11.22 10.94
CA THR A 348 1.06 -9.94 11.47
C THR A 348 -0.06 -8.91 11.68
N ASP A 349 -1.26 -9.11 11.12
CA ASP A 349 -2.31 -8.08 11.06
C ASP A 349 -2.73 -7.56 12.43
N LEU A 350 -2.92 -8.46 13.40
CA LEU A 350 -3.28 -8.07 14.77
C LEU A 350 -2.15 -7.29 15.46
N ASN A 351 -0.89 -7.66 15.20
CA ASN A 351 0.26 -6.96 15.77
C ASN A 351 0.43 -5.57 15.14
N THR A 352 0.25 -5.45 13.82
CA THR A 352 0.24 -4.17 13.13
C THR A 352 -0.91 -3.29 13.61
N ALA A 353 -2.12 -3.84 13.77
CA ALA A 353 -3.26 -3.09 14.34
C ALA A 353 -2.94 -2.56 15.74
N LEU A 354 -2.34 -3.39 16.60
CA LEU A 354 -1.91 -2.99 17.94
C LEU A 354 -0.90 -1.84 17.89
N GLU A 355 0.14 -1.96 17.06
CA GLU A 355 1.16 -0.91 16.88
C GLU A 355 0.55 0.43 16.44
N MET A 356 -0.41 0.38 15.50
CA MET A 356 -1.11 1.58 15.04
C MET A 356 -1.95 2.20 16.16
N PHE A 357 -2.71 1.42 16.93
CA PHE A 357 -3.48 1.97 18.05
C PHE A 357 -2.58 2.50 19.18
N THR A 358 -1.46 1.85 19.47
CA THR A 358 -0.45 2.36 20.42
C THR A 358 0.12 3.70 19.93
N SER A 359 0.49 3.79 18.66
CA SER A 359 0.95 5.05 18.04
C SER A 359 -0.11 6.14 18.15
N ALA A 360 -1.39 5.80 17.92
CA ALA A 360 -2.49 6.74 18.06
C ALA A 360 -2.63 7.29 19.49
N LEU A 361 -2.42 6.45 20.50
CA LEU A 361 -2.46 6.85 21.92
C LEU A 361 -1.22 7.66 22.30
N ASP A 362 -0.06 7.38 21.71
CA ASP A 362 1.17 8.16 21.95
C ASP A 362 1.04 9.61 21.48
N PHE A 363 0.41 9.84 20.32
CA PHE A 363 0.14 11.19 19.82
C PHE A 363 -1.01 11.89 20.56
N ASN A 364 -2.01 11.14 21.04
CA ASN A 364 -3.12 11.66 21.83
C ASN A 364 -3.48 10.72 23.00
N ARG A 365 -2.87 10.98 24.16
CA ARG A 365 -3.05 10.20 25.39
C ARG A 365 -4.47 10.24 25.99
N LEU A 366 -5.31 11.16 25.52
CA LEU A 366 -6.69 11.32 25.98
C LEU A 366 -7.70 10.58 25.07
N ASN A 367 -7.21 9.81 24.10
CA ASN A 367 -8.07 9.05 23.19
C ASN A 367 -8.54 7.74 23.85
N GLU A 368 -9.72 7.76 24.47
CA GLU A 368 -10.32 6.58 25.13
C GLU A 368 -10.59 5.45 24.12
N ASP A 369 -11.03 5.76 22.90
CA ASP A 369 -11.28 4.77 21.85
C ASP A 369 -10.02 3.98 21.48
N ALA A 370 -8.86 4.64 21.48
CA ALA A 370 -7.58 3.98 21.22
C ALA A 370 -7.22 2.98 22.32
N ALA A 371 -7.42 3.35 23.59
CA ALA A 371 -7.18 2.47 24.74
C ALA A 371 -8.09 1.23 24.71
N ASP A 372 -9.37 1.42 24.38
CA ASP A 372 -10.33 0.34 24.22
C ASP A 372 -9.94 -0.63 23.09
N LEU A 373 -9.50 -0.09 21.95
CA LEU A 373 -9.06 -0.91 20.81
C LEU A 373 -7.74 -1.63 21.10
N ILE A 374 -6.81 -1.03 21.85
CA ILE A 374 -5.60 -1.71 22.34
C ILE A 374 -5.98 -2.91 23.20
N GLN A 375 -6.91 -2.74 24.15
CA GLN A 375 -7.35 -3.84 25.01
C GLN A 375 -8.01 -4.95 24.18
N LYS A 376 -8.94 -4.61 23.28
CA LYS A 376 -9.60 -5.57 22.40
C LYS A 376 -8.60 -6.33 21.52
N THR A 377 -7.63 -5.64 20.95
CA THR A 377 -6.60 -6.25 20.09
C THR A 377 -5.68 -7.17 20.89
N ASN A 378 -5.29 -6.80 22.11
CA ASN A 378 -4.52 -7.68 22.99
C ASN A 378 -5.29 -8.98 23.35
N VAL A 379 -6.59 -8.87 23.61
CA VAL A 379 -7.43 -10.06 23.84
C VAL A 379 -7.47 -10.93 22.59
N ALA A 380 -7.68 -10.36 21.41
CA ALA A 380 -7.69 -11.09 20.15
C ALA A 380 -6.34 -11.78 19.84
N ILE A 381 -5.22 -11.11 20.11
CA ILE A 381 -3.88 -11.71 19.98
C ILE A 381 -3.72 -12.89 20.93
N ARG A 382 -4.12 -12.75 22.20
CA ARG A 382 -4.04 -13.83 23.18
C ARG A 382 -4.90 -15.02 22.75
N GLU A 383 -6.14 -14.79 22.35
CA GLU A 383 -7.05 -15.85 21.89
C GLU A 383 -6.50 -16.57 20.63
N ARG A 384 -5.91 -15.82 19.69
CA ARG A 384 -5.24 -16.43 18.52
C ARG A 384 -4.04 -17.28 18.93
N ASN A 385 -3.22 -16.79 19.86
CA ASN A 385 -2.06 -17.53 20.36
C ASN A 385 -2.47 -18.80 21.13
N GLU A 386 -3.55 -18.75 21.92
CA GLU A 386 -4.12 -19.93 22.57
C GLU A 386 -4.58 -20.97 21.53
N ARG A 387 -5.26 -20.55 20.45
CA ARG A 387 -5.65 -21.44 19.34
C ARG A 387 -4.45 -22.02 18.59
N LEU A 388 -3.39 -21.22 18.43
CA LEU A 388 -2.12 -21.67 17.85
C LEU A 388 -1.45 -22.73 18.74
N GLU A 389 -1.39 -22.51 20.05
CA GLU A 389 -0.83 -23.46 21.01
C GLU A 389 -1.60 -24.78 21.00
N VAL A 390 -2.94 -24.75 20.96
CA VAL A 390 -3.76 -25.95 20.80
C VAL A 390 -3.40 -26.69 19.51
N THR A 391 -3.28 -25.98 18.39
CA THR A 391 -2.88 -26.58 17.10
C THR A 391 -1.49 -27.24 17.17
N LEU A 392 -0.51 -26.55 17.77
CA LEU A 392 0.82 -27.10 17.98
C LEU A 392 0.82 -28.32 18.91
N SER A 393 -0.02 -28.32 19.95
CA SER A 393 -0.16 -29.46 20.87
C SER A 393 -0.76 -30.69 20.19
N ILE A 394 -1.70 -30.49 19.25
CA ILE A 394 -2.28 -31.56 18.42
C ILE A 394 -1.20 -32.15 17.51
N ILE A 395 -0.42 -31.29 16.83
CA ILE A 395 0.70 -31.71 15.97
C ILE A 395 1.75 -32.49 16.78
N ALA A 396 2.21 -31.95 17.91
CA ALA A 396 3.18 -32.61 18.78
C ALA A 396 2.65 -33.94 19.34
N THR A 397 1.36 -34.03 19.62
CA THR A 397 0.71 -35.29 20.01
C THR A 397 0.69 -36.30 18.87
N GLY A 398 0.37 -35.86 17.64
CA GLY A 398 0.48 -36.68 16.45
C GLY A 398 1.89 -37.20 16.21
N GLU A 399 2.92 -36.37 16.40
CA GLU A 399 4.33 -36.77 16.26
C GLU A 399 4.77 -37.79 17.32
N ARG A 400 4.38 -37.61 18.58
CA ARG A 400 4.66 -38.60 19.63
C ARG A 400 3.98 -39.95 19.35
N VAL A 401 2.73 -39.94 18.90
CA VAL A 401 2.00 -41.17 18.53
C VAL A 401 2.65 -41.81 17.30
N HIS A 402 3.16 -41.01 16.36
CA HIS A 402 3.96 -41.50 15.24
C HIS A 402 5.24 -42.22 15.70
N GLU A 403 6.01 -41.65 16.62
CA GLU A 403 7.19 -42.30 17.19
C GLU A 403 6.85 -43.62 17.92
N GLU A 404 5.73 -43.66 18.63
CA GLU A 404 5.24 -44.88 19.29
C GLU A 404 4.88 -45.97 18.27
N ALA A 405 4.23 -45.61 17.16
CA ALA A 405 3.95 -46.52 16.06
C ALA A 405 5.23 -47.10 15.43
N ASN A 406 6.28 -46.29 15.29
CA ASN A 406 7.58 -46.76 14.81
C ASN A 406 8.19 -47.81 15.75
N ARG A 407 8.07 -47.64 17.07
CA ARG A 407 8.55 -48.64 18.05
C ARG A 407 7.79 -49.97 17.93
N PHE A 408 6.48 -49.94 17.71
CA PHE A 408 5.71 -51.17 17.47
C PHE A 408 6.13 -51.86 16.18
N ARG A 409 6.38 -51.09 15.10
CA ARG A 409 6.92 -51.63 13.84
C ARG A 409 8.28 -52.29 14.04
N GLU A 410 9.21 -51.64 14.75
CA GLU A 410 10.54 -52.21 15.07
C GLU A 410 10.43 -53.49 15.91
N GLY A 411 9.46 -53.55 16.82
CA GLY A 411 9.13 -54.74 17.60
C GLY A 411 8.43 -55.86 16.81
N ARG A 412 8.15 -55.67 15.51
CA ARG A 412 7.32 -56.54 14.65
C ARG A 412 5.89 -56.77 15.16
N ASP A 413 5.39 -55.85 15.99
CA ASP A 413 4.00 -55.82 16.44
C ASP A 413 3.18 -54.97 15.45
N PHE A 414 2.91 -55.56 14.29
CA PHE A 414 2.30 -54.84 13.17
C PHE A 414 0.85 -54.39 13.46
N ALA A 415 0.15 -55.05 14.39
CA ALA A 415 -1.24 -54.72 14.72
C ALA A 415 -1.33 -53.42 15.50
N ASN A 416 -0.50 -53.33 16.54
CA ASN A 416 -0.39 -52.11 17.30
C ASN A 416 0.22 -51.01 16.42
N ALA A 417 1.22 -51.30 15.59
CA ALA A 417 1.79 -50.31 14.67
C ALA A 417 0.74 -49.67 13.74
N ILE A 418 -0.03 -50.45 12.97
CA ILE A 418 -1.04 -49.93 12.03
C ILE A 418 -2.11 -49.11 12.75
N SER A 419 -2.61 -49.59 13.89
CA SER A 419 -3.63 -48.87 14.65
C SER A 419 -3.11 -47.53 15.21
N THR A 420 -1.87 -47.50 15.72
CA THR A 420 -1.24 -46.29 16.25
C THR A 420 -0.91 -45.29 15.13
N TYR A 421 -0.48 -45.73 13.94
CA TYR A 421 -0.32 -44.84 12.78
C TYR A 421 -1.65 -44.16 12.38
N ARG A 422 -2.76 -44.91 12.32
CA ARG A 422 -4.08 -44.33 12.02
C ARG A 422 -4.53 -43.36 13.10
N GLN A 423 -4.20 -43.62 14.36
CA GLN A 423 -4.42 -42.67 15.46
C GLN A 423 -3.62 -41.37 15.26
N ALA A 424 -2.35 -41.46 14.83
CA ALA A 424 -1.55 -40.27 14.50
C ALA A 424 -2.17 -39.48 13.34
N VAL A 425 -2.68 -40.14 12.29
CA VAL A 425 -3.40 -39.49 11.18
C VAL A 425 -4.59 -38.68 11.69
N GLY A 426 -5.40 -39.25 12.59
CA GLY A 426 -6.55 -38.55 13.18
C GLY A 426 -6.17 -37.25 13.91
N PHE A 427 -5.01 -37.20 14.57
CA PHE A 427 -4.51 -35.96 15.17
C PHE A 427 -4.13 -34.92 14.11
N PHE A 428 -3.40 -35.30 13.06
CA PHE A 428 -3.02 -34.35 12.01
C PHE A 428 -4.22 -33.87 11.17
N GLU A 429 -5.24 -34.70 10.98
CA GLU A 429 -6.50 -34.30 10.30
C GLU A 429 -7.35 -33.34 11.14
N ALA A 430 -7.21 -33.38 12.47
CA ALA A 430 -7.91 -32.45 13.37
C ALA A 430 -7.35 -31.00 13.34
N VAL A 431 -6.24 -30.77 12.62
CA VAL A 431 -5.64 -29.43 12.45
C VAL A 431 -6.48 -28.56 11.51
N ASN A 432 -6.92 -27.39 12.02
CA ASN A 432 -7.78 -26.45 11.29
C ASN A 432 -7.03 -25.62 10.22
N ASP A 433 -7.74 -24.95 9.29
CA ASP A 433 -7.13 -24.05 8.27
C ASP A 433 -6.77 -22.64 8.72
N GLU A 434 -7.14 -22.24 9.93
CA GLU A 434 -6.79 -20.92 10.46
C GLU A 434 -5.29 -20.61 10.33
N PHE A 435 -4.43 -21.62 10.51
CA PHE A 435 -2.99 -21.51 10.34
C PHE A 435 -2.51 -22.32 9.13
N LYS A 436 -2.49 -21.67 7.96
CA LYS A 436 -2.22 -22.31 6.66
C LYS A 436 -0.91 -23.11 6.62
N GLU A 437 0.16 -22.59 7.21
CA GLU A 437 1.47 -23.28 7.26
C GLU A 437 1.39 -24.58 8.06
N HIS A 438 0.75 -24.55 9.23
CA HIS A 438 0.57 -25.72 10.09
C HIS A 438 -0.38 -26.74 9.45
N LYS A 439 -1.44 -26.31 8.76
CA LYS A 439 -2.32 -27.20 8.00
C LYS A 439 -1.59 -27.89 6.86
N ASN A 440 -0.75 -27.17 6.10
CA ASN A 440 0.04 -27.75 5.02
C ASN A 440 1.02 -28.79 5.57
N THR A 441 1.70 -28.49 6.68
CA THR A 441 2.59 -29.42 7.38
C THR A 441 1.83 -30.67 7.84
N ALA A 442 0.65 -30.50 8.45
CA ALA A 442 -0.18 -31.61 8.89
C ALA A 442 -0.64 -32.50 7.71
N GLN A 443 -1.06 -31.90 6.59
CA GLN A 443 -1.43 -32.64 5.38
C GLN A 443 -0.26 -33.43 4.79
N GLU A 444 0.95 -32.88 4.80
CA GLU A 444 2.14 -33.61 4.37
C GLU A 444 2.43 -34.81 5.27
N LYS A 445 2.32 -34.63 6.59
CA LYS A 445 2.47 -35.70 7.58
C LYS A 445 1.43 -36.80 7.37
N VAL A 446 0.16 -36.47 7.16
CA VAL A 446 -0.90 -37.44 6.82
C VAL A 446 -0.52 -38.26 5.58
N ARG A 447 -0.07 -37.61 4.51
CA ARG A 447 0.36 -38.31 3.28
C ARG A 447 1.57 -39.21 3.48
N ARG A 448 2.47 -38.88 4.41
CA ARG A 448 3.61 -39.73 4.77
C ARG A 448 3.15 -40.92 5.62
N LEU A 449 2.35 -40.69 6.65
CA LEU A 449 1.84 -41.75 7.53
C LEU A 449 1.02 -42.78 6.75
N ASN A 450 0.17 -42.36 5.81
CA ASN A 450 -0.58 -43.29 4.97
C ASN A 450 0.33 -44.17 4.09
N ARG A 451 1.49 -43.66 3.67
CA ARG A 451 2.51 -44.47 2.98
C ARG A 451 3.18 -45.44 3.94
N GLU A 452 3.55 -44.99 5.13
CA GLU A 452 4.15 -45.86 6.16
C GLU A 452 3.19 -46.98 6.61
N VAL A 453 1.89 -46.72 6.71
CA VAL A 453 0.86 -47.74 6.93
C VAL A 453 0.86 -48.77 5.80
N SER A 454 0.91 -48.30 4.55
CA SER A 454 0.97 -49.19 3.38
C SER A 454 2.25 -50.04 3.37
N ASP A 455 3.39 -49.45 3.76
CA ASP A 455 4.66 -50.17 3.87
C ASP A 455 4.61 -51.25 4.95
N VAL A 456 4.00 -50.97 6.11
CA VAL A 456 3.82 -51.96 7.18
C VAL A 456 2.88 -53.09 6.75
N ILE A 457 1.82 -52.78 6.01
CA ILE A 457 0.93 -53.80 5.44
C ILE A 457 1.70 -54.71 4.49
N ASN A 458 2.56 -54.16 3.63
CA ASN A 458 3.41 -54.97 2.74
C ASN A 458 4.40 -55.83 3.55
N GLU A 459 4.99 -55.31 4.63
CA GLU A 459 5.84 -56.12 5.54
C GLU A 459 5.07 -57.28 6.18
N VAL A 460 3.78 -57.10 6.50
CA VAL A 460 2.91 -58.18 7.00
C VAL A 460 2.65 -59.25 5.92
N LEU A 461 2.39 -58.84 4.68
CA LEU A 461 2.19 -59.75 3.55
C LEU A 461 3.47 -60.52 3.21
N ASP A 462 4.63 -59.86 3.27
CA ASP A 462 5.94 -60.48 3.08
C ASP A 462 6.25 -61.48 4.20
N ALA A 463 5.93 -61.15 5.45
CA ALA A 463 6.07 -62.08 6.58
C ALA A 463 5.15 -63.31 6.43
N GLY A 464 3.92 -63.12 5.92
CA GLY A 464 3.02 -64.21 5.56
C GLY A 464 3.58 -65.10 4.46
N SER A 465 4.15 -64.50 3.41
CA SER A 465 4.80 -65.20 2.30
C SER A 465 6.05 -65.98 2.77
N GLN A 466 6.88 -65.38 3.62
CA GLN A 466 8.05 -66.05 4.19
C GLN A 466 7.65 -67.27 5.03
N ALA A 467 6.55 -67.19 5.79
CA ALA A 467 6.02 -68.34 6.52
C ALA A 467 5.55 -69.47 5.58
N LEU A 468 5.01 -69.15 4.40
CA LEU A 468 4.74 -70.15 3.36
C LEU A 468 6.04 -70.78 2.83
N ASP A 469 7.07 -69.98 2.54
CA ASP A 469 8.36 -70.47 2.02
C ASP A 469 9.13 -71.31 3.04
N GLU A 470 9.06 -70.98 4.32
CA GLU A 470 9.59 -71.80 5.42
C GLU A 470 8.82 -73.12 5.55
N GLY A 471 7.49 -73.09 5.39
CA GLY A 471 6.67 -74.27 5.32
C GLY A 471 7.03 -75.19 4.14
N ASP A 472 7.29 -74.62 2.96
CA ASP A 472 7.71 -75.38 1.77
C ASP A 472 9.06 -76.06 2.01
N ARG A 473 10.04 -75.34 2.57
CA ARG A 473 11.35 -75.89 2.90
C ARG A 473 11.27 -77.02 3.94
N ALA A 474 10.45 -76.86 4.97
CA ALA A 474 10.22 -77.92 5.96
C ALA A 474 9.51 -79.14 5.34
N ARG A 475 8.61 -78.91 4.38
CA ARG A 475 7.95 -79.98 3.62
C ARG A 475 8.94 -80.76 2.75
N GLU A 476 9.83 -80.07 2.04
CA GLU A 476 10.91 -80.68 1.25
C GLU A 476 11.89 -81.47 2.13
N ALA A 477 12.19 -80.97 3.34
CA ALA A 477 12.99 -81.66 4.35
C ALA A 477 12.27 -82.84 5.02
N LYS A 478 11.03 -83.13 4.65
CA LYS A 478 10.15 -84.18 5.22
C LYS A 478 9.78 -83.96 6.70
N GLN A 479 9.90 -82.73 7.20
CA GLN A 479 9.45 -82.32 8.52
C GLN A 479 8.00 -81.81 8.45
N PHE A 480 7.08 -82.70 8.11
CA PHE A 480 5.69 -82.34 7.77
C PHE A 480 4.93 -81.66 8.91
N GLU A 481 5.26 -81.96 10.17
CA GLU A 481 4.60 -81.38 11.35
C GLU A 481 5.04 -79.92 11.57
N GLU A 482 6.31 -79.60 11.33
CA GLU A 482 6.82 -78.24 11.32
C GLU A 482 6.26 -77.46 10.12
N ALA A 483 6.21 -78.07 8.93
CA ALA A 483 5.65 -77.47 7.72
C ALA A 483 4.18 -77.04 7.91
N ILE A 484 3.33 -77.92 8.46
CA ILE A 484 1.94 -77.60 8.79
C ILE A 484 1.88 -76.46 9.81
N GLY A 485 2.76 -76.47 10.82
CA GLY A 485 2.84 -75.40 11.81
C GLY A 485 3.19 -74.04 11.23
N HIS A 486 4.06 -73.97 10.22
CA HIS A 486 4.38 -72.73 9.51
C HIS A 486 3.22 -72.21 8.66
N TYR A 487 2.55 -73.08 7.88
CA TYR A 487 1.38 -72.67 7.10
C TYR A 487 0.21 -72.22 7.97
N GLN A 488 -0.04 -72.88 9.09
CA GLN A 488 -1.12 -72.51 10.03
C GLN A 488 -0.90 -71.16 10.72
N ARG A 489 0.32 -70.62 10.71
CA ARG A 489 0.60 -69.27 11.24
C ARG A 489 0.19 -68.15 10.27
N VAL A 490 0.11 -68.42 8.97
CA VAL A 490 -0.14 -67.40 7.93
C VAL A 490 -1.44 -66.63 8.19
N PRO A 491 -2.61 -67.28 8.43
CA PRO A 491 -3.84 -66.54 8.73
C PRO A 491 -3.72 -65.65 9.97
N GLY A 492 -2.95 -66.05 10.99
CA GLY A 492 -2.70 -65.25 12.19
C GLY A 492 -1.80 -64.04 11.94
N ILE A 493 -0.88 -64.12 10.98
CA ILE A 493 0.01 -63.01 10.59
C ILE A 493 -0.77 -61.96 9.79
N VAL A 494 -1.54 -62.37 8.77
CA VAL A 494 -2.27 -61.44 7.91
C VAL A 494 -3.59 -60.93 8.50
N ALA A 495 -4.15 -61.57 9.54
CA ALA A 495 -5.34 -61.09 10.27
C ALA A 495 -5.17 -59.71 10.91
N VAL A 496 -3.93 -59.23 10.99
CA VAL A 496 -3.55 -57.92 11.49
C VAL A 496 -3.92 -56.79 10.51
N VAL A 497 -4.06 -57.10 9.22
CA VAL A 497 -4.43 -56.12 8.19
C VAL A 497 -5.93 -55.78 8.32
N PRO A 498 -6.29 -54.51 8.49
CA PRO A 498 -7.68 -54.10 8.60
C PRO A 498 -8.51 -54.39 7.32
N ALA A 499 -9.77 -54.77 7.49
CA ALA A 499 -10.68 -55.13 6.39
C ALA A 499 -11.18 -53.92 5.55
N ASP A 500 -10.94 -52.69 6.01
CA ASP A 500 -11.32 -51.44 5.35
C ASP A 500 -10.26 -50.90 4.38
N GLU A 501 -9.19 -51.67 4.14
CA GLU A 501 -8.10 -51.31 3.23
C GLU A 501 -8.45 -51.45 1.74
N SER A 502 -7.51 -51.06 0.88
CA SER A 502 -7.70 -51.10 -0.58
C SER A 502 -8.11 -52.50 -1.10
N PRO A 503 -8.98 -52.60 -2.12
CA PRO A 503 -9.45 -53.88 -2.65
C PRO A 503 -8.35 -54.82 -3.17
N SER A 504 -7.16 -54.30 -3.50
CA SER A 504 -6.00 -55.10 -3.86
C SER A 504 -5.39 -55.79 -2.64
N VAL A 505 -5.17 -55.05 -1.56
CA VAL A 505 -4.61 -55.61 -0.31
C VAL A 505 -5.54 -56.68 0.26
N THR A 506 -6.86 -56.48 0.22
CA THR A 506 -7.82 -57.50 0.68
C THR A 506 -7.70 -58.79 -0.13
N ARG A 507 -7.52 -58.70 -1.45
CA ARG A 507 -7.33 -59.88 -2.31
C ARG A 507 -6.02 -60.59 -2.01
N ASP A 508 -4.94 -59.85 -1.80
CA ASP A 508 -3.61 -60.42 -1.52
C ASP A 508 -3.63 -61.17 -0.17
N VAL A 509 -4.34 -60.63 0.84
CA VAL A 509 -4.59 -61.31 2.12
C VAL A 509 -5.41 -62.60 1.92
N GLU A 510 -6.51 -62.53 1.17
CA GLU A 510 -7.36 -63.70 0.88
C GLU A 510 -6.61 -64.79 0.10
N GLU A 511 -5.77 -64.41 -0.87
CA GLU A 511 -4.97 -65.32 -1.67
C GLU A 511 -3.91 -66.02 -0.82
N LEU A 512 -3.21 -65.29 0.07
CA LEU A 512 -2.26 -65.86 1.02
C LEU A 512 -2.93 -66.86 1.97
N ILE A 513 -4.12 -66.54 2.47
CA ILE A 513 -4.90 -67.45 3.33
C ILE A 513 -5.27 -68.72 2.55
N ALA A 514 -5.84 -68.57 1.35
CA ALA A 514 -6.22 -69.71 0.52
C ALA A 514 -5.03 -70.61 0.13
N MET A 515 -3.87 -70.00 -0.19
CA MET A 515 -2.64 -70.73 -0.46
C MET A 515 -2.14 -71.49 0.78
N SER A 516 -2.22 -70.87 1.96
CA SER A 516 -1.83 -71.52 3.21
C SER A 516 -2.69 -72.75 3.53
N GLU A 517 -4.01 -72.64 3.38
CA GLU A 517 -4.95 -73.75 3.63
C GLU A 517 -4.71 -74.91 2.68
N LYS A 518 -4.55 -74.62 1.39
CA LYS A 518 -4.22 -75.63 0.38
C LYS A 518 -2.90 -76.35 0.70
N LYS A 519 -1.86 -75.63 1.08
CA LYS A 519 -0.56 -76.22 1.43
C LYS A 519 -0.61 -77.06 2.72
N VAL A 520 -1.47 -76.71 3.69
CA VAL A 520 -1.76 -77.56 4.86
C VAL A 520 -2.37 -78.89 4.44
N GLU A 521 -3.35 -78.88 3.54
CA GLU A 521 -3.98 -80.10 3.04
C GLU A 521 -2.98 -80.98 2.27
N ASP A 522 -2.21 -80.39 1.37
CA ASP A 522 -1.18 -81.11 0.59
C ASP A 522 -0.13 -81.76 1.51
N ALA A 523 0.37 -81.01 2.51
CA ALA A 523 1.33 -81.54 3.48
C ALA A 523 0.77 -82.68 4.35
N ARG A 524 -0.51 -82.64 4.72
CA ARG A 524 -1.18 -83.72 5.46
C ARG A 524 -1.30 -84.99 4.62
N VAL A 525 -1.65 -84.86 3.34
CA VAL A 525 -1.75 -85.99 2.41
C VAL A 525 -0.37 -86.61 2.15
N GLU A 526 0.67 -85.79 1.97
CA GLU A 526 2.04 -86.27 1.81
C GLU A 526 2.58 -86.97 3.06
N LYS A 527 2.32 -86.44 4.27
CA LYS A 527 2.66 -87.09 5.55
C LYS A 527 2.06 -88.50 5.64
N LEU A 528 0.76 -88.64 5.37
CA LEU A 528 0.06 -89.93 5.37
C LEU A 528 0.68 -90.93 4.38
N ARG A 529 1.03 -90.48 3.17
CA ARG A 529 1.68 -91.33 2.16
C ARG A 529 3.10 -91.74 2.58
N TYR A 530 3.85 -90.83 3.20
CA TYR A 530 5.20 -91.09 3.68
C TYR A 530 5.22 -92.08 4.84
N GLU A 531 4.31 -91.94 5.82
CA GLU A 531 4.17 -92.87 6.96
C GLU A 531 3.76 -94.28 6.51
N GLN A 532 2.85 -94.39 5.53
CA GLN A 532 2.47 -95.68 4.93
C GLN A 532 3.64 -96.34 4.19
N ALA A 533 4.45 -95.55 3.48
CA ALA A 533 5.66 -96.06 2.81
C ALA A 533 6.74 -96.51 3.81
N LEU A 534 6.90 -95.79 4.94
CA LEU A 534 7.83 -96.16 6.00
C LEU A 534 7.41 -97.46 6.70
N GLN A 535 6.10 -97.63 6.96
CA GLN A 535 5.54 -98.89 7.48
C GLN A 535 5.72 -100.06 6.50
N ALA A 536 5.55 -99.81 5.19
CA ALA A 536 5.81 -100.82 4.17
C ALA A 536 7.30 -101.21 4.07
N GLN A 537 8.23 -100.27 4.24
CA GLN A 537 9.67 -100.55 4.30
C GLN A 537 10.09 -101.28 5.59
N GLN A 538 9.53 -100.92 6.75
CA GLN A 538 9.77 -101.64 8.01
C GLN A 538 9.22 -103.07 7.97
N ALA A 539 8.07 -103.29 7.31
CA ALA A 539 7.54 -104.64 7.07
C ALA A 539 8.43 -105.47 6.13
N GLN A 540 9.16 -104.86 5.19
CA GLN A 540 10.14 -105.53 4.34
C GLN A 540 11.48 -105.81 5.05
N GLN A 541 11.92 -104.94 5.96
CA GLN A 541 13.12 -105.17 6.76
C GLN A 541 12.92 -106.22 7.88
N ALA A 542 11.69 -106.46 8.34
CA ALA A 542 11.38 -107.54 9.28
C ALA A 542 11.43 -108.96 8.67
N GLN A 543 11.58 -109.10 7.34
CA GLN A 543 11.73 -110.40 6.65
C GLN A 543 13.18 -110.79 6.31
N GLN A 544 14.19 -109.94 6.60
CA GLN A 544 15.60 -110.27 6.38
C GLN A 544 16.44 -109.95 7.63
N GLY A 545 16.56 -110.93 8.54
CA GLY A 545 17.44 -110.77 9.70
C GLY A 545 17.41 -111.84 10.78
N GLY A 546 17.37 -113.13 10.43
CA GLY A 546 17.59 -114.26 11.35
C GLY A 546 19.05 -114.76 11.34
N ALA A 547 19.76 -114.51 12.44
CA ALA A 547 21.02 -115.00 13.07
C ALA A 547 21.79 -116.24 12.51
N PRO A 548 23.07 -116.58 12.91
CA PRO A 548 23.85 -116.14 14.10
C PRO A 548 25.39 -115.87 13.91
N ALA A 549 26.06 -115.40 14.97
CA ALA A 549 27.50 -115.04 15.08
C ALA A 549 28.47 -116.25 15.23
N PRO A 550 29.82 -116.07 15.12
CA PRO A 550 30.61 -115.89 16.37
C PRO A 550 31.93 -115.05 16.29
N ALA A 551 32.21 -114.35 17.42
CA ALA A 551 33.46 -114.15 18.20
C ALA A 551 34.81 -113.72 17.56
N ALA A 552 35.74 -113.00 18.19
CA ALA A 552 35.83 -112.09 19.35
C ALA A 552 37.32 -111.61 19.47
N ALA A 553 37.59 -110.36 19.84
CA ALA A 553 38.84 -109.92 20.52
C ALA A 553 38.78 -108.42 20.91
N PRO A 554 39.53 -107.96 21.95
CA PRO A 554 38.95 -107.18 23.07
C PRO A 554 39.43 -105.71 23.20
N ALA A 555 38.69 -104.95 24.02
CA ALA A 555 38.91 -103.56 24.41
C ALA A 555 40.15 -103.35 25.33
N PRO A 556 40.69 -102.12 25.45
CA PRO A 556 40.31 -101.31 26.62
C PRO A 556 40.24 -99.77 26.42
N ALA A 557 39.29 -99.17 27.17
CA ALA A 557 39.37 -98.01 28.08
C ALA A 557 39.85 -96.60 27.62
N PRO A 558 39.36 -95.52 28.28
CA PRO A 558 39.08 -94.23 27.65
C PRO A 558 39.89 -93.02 28.20
N ALA A 559 39.58 -91.85 27.62
CA ALA A 559 39.84 -90.46 28.04
C ALA A 559 41.10 -89.79 27.42
N PRO A 560 41.18 -88.43 27.34
CA PRO A 560 40.27 -87.42 27.89
C PRO A 560 39.86 -86.30 26.91
N ALA A 561 38.87 -85.53 27.36
CA ALA A 561 38.40 -84.28 26.79
C ALA A 561 39.50 -83.20 26.68
N PRO A 562 39.39 -82.27 25.71
CA PRO A 562 39.88 -80.92 25.88
C PRO A 562 38.78 -80.03 26.47
N ALA A 563 39.21 -79.28 27.47
CA ALA A 563 38.47 -78.41 28.36
C ALA A 563 37.97 -77.11 27.68
N PRO A 564 37.14 -76.32 28.38
CA PRO A 564 36.39 -75.19 27.84
C PRO A 564 37.25 -73.91 27.78
N ALA A 565 36.84 -72.96 26.94
CA ALA A 565 37.26 -71.57 27.04
C ALA A 565 36.09 -70.70 27.57
N PRO A 566 36.38 -69.63 28.33
CA PRO A 566 35.57 -69.19 29.46
C PRO A 566 34.65 -67.99 29.18
N ALA A 567 33.67 -67.80 30.08
CA ALA A 567 32.91 -66.56 30.25
C ALA A 567 33.61 -65.61 31.28
N PRO A 568 33.02 -64.47 31.68
CA PRO A 568 33.49 -63.09 31.45
C PRO A 568 34.20 -62.41 32.67
N ALA A 569 34.62 -61.15 32.52
CA ALA A 569 34.97 -60.24 33.63
C ALA A 569 34.08 -58.96 33.63
N PRO A 570 33.80 -58.34 34.81
CA PRO A 570 32.79 -57.29 35.04
C PRO A 570 33.42 -55.86 35.15
N PRO A 571 32.69 -54.78 35.54
CA PRO A 571 32.96 -53.40 35.15
C PRO A 571 33.96 -52.65 36.06
N ALA A 572 34.49 -51.53 35.56
CA ALA A 572 35.14 -50.50 36.37
C ALA A 572 34.61 -49.10 35.97
N GLN A 573 33.93 -48.48 36.95
CA GLN A 573 33.61 -47.06 37.19
C GLN A 573 32.88 -46.24 36.13
#